data_AF-A0A137NX16-F1
#
_entry.id   AF-A0A137NX16-F1
#
_cell.length_a   1.000
_cell.length_b   1.000
_cell.length_c   1.000
_cell.angle_alpha   90.00
_cell.angle_beta   90.00
_cell.angle_gamma   90.00
#
_symmetry.space_group_name_H-M   'P 1'
#
loop_
_entity.id
_entity.type
_entity.pdbx_description
1 polymer ?
#
loop_
_entity_poly.entity_id
_entity_poly.type
_entity_poly.pdbx_seq_one_letter_code
_entity_poly.pdbx_strand_id
1 'polypeptide(L)' 'MARMPCDRCRQKRVRCDRDLNQCNHCERNGAKCTYKYVLKKRGPKTKVDKDLLKIENIINLVQDSI' A
#
# COMPACT_ATOMS: atom_id res chain seq x y z
N MET A 1 0.47 -19.25 6.70
CA MET A 1 -0.57 -18.53 5.93
C MET A 1 -0.69 -17.10 6.45
N ALA A 2 -0.86 -16.14 5.54
CA ALA A 2 -1.04 -14.72 5.84
C ALA A 2 -2.46 -14.42 6.33
N ARG A 3 -2.60 -13.43 7.22
CA ARG A 3 -3.89 -13.01 7.79
C ARG A 3 -4.83 -12.36 6.76
N MET A 4 -4.29 -11.78 5.70
CA MET A 4 -5.04 -11.08 4.66
C MET A 4 -4.61 -11.55 3.26
N PRO A 5 -5.45 -11.37 2.23
CA PRO A 5 -5.01 -11.50 0.84
C PRO A 5 -3.84 -10.55 0.54
N CYS A 6 -2.95 -10.95 -0.36
CA CYS A 6 -1.90 -10.06 -0.82
C CYS A 6 -2.47 -8.83 -1.54
N ASP A 7 -1.65 -7.78 -1.68
CA ASP A 7 -2.06 -6.48 -2.21
C ASP A 7 -2.70 -6.62 -3.59
N ARG A 8 -2.12 -7.47 -4.45
CA ARG A 8 -2.59 -7.70 -5.82
C ARG A 8 -3.91 -8.46 -5.87
N CYS A 9 -4.03 -9.55 -5.13
CA CYS A 9 -5.29 -10.31 -5.05
C CYS A 9 -6.41 -9.46 -4.45
N ARG A 10 -6.08 -8.64 -3.44
CA ARG A 10 -7.01 -7.69 -2.83
C ARG A 10 -7.49 -6.64 -3.82
N GLN A 11 -6.57 -6.04 -4.59
CA GLN A 11 -6.91 -5.04 -5.61
C GLN A 11 -7.76 -5.63 -6.74
N LYS A 12 -7.42 -6.84 -7.19
CA LYS A 12 -8.15 -7.57 -8.24
C LYS A 12 -9.43 -8.25 -7.74
N ARG A 13 -9.69 -8.24 -6.43
CA ARG A 13 -10.84 -8.89 -5.78
C ARG A 13 -10.96 -10.39 -6.14
N VAL A 14 -9.82 -11.08 -6.23
CA VAL A 14 -9.74 -12.52 -6.50
C VAL A 14 -9.36 -13.30 -5.25
N ARG A 15 -9.63 -14.61 -5.24
CA ARG A 15 -9.22 -15.51 -4.16
C ARG A 15 -7.70 -15.54 -4.06
N CYS A 16 -7.18 -15.51 -2.84
CA CYS A 16 -5.76 -15.58 -2.53
C CYS A 16 -5.51 -16.79 -1.63
N ASP A 17 -4.47 -17.55 -1.93
CA ASP A 17 -4.03 -18.72 -1.14
C ASP A 17 -3.29 -18.31 0.14
N ARG A 18 -2.91 -17.02 0.25
CA ARG A 18 -2.29 -16.40 1.42
C ARG A 18 -0.96 -17.04 1.83
N ASP A 19 -0.16 -17.50 0.88
CA ASP A 19 1.22 -17.89 1.15
C ASP A 19 2.11 -16.67 1.40
N LEU A 20 2.99 -16.78 2.40
CA LEU A 20 3.82 -15.66 2.88
C LEU A 20 4.87 -15.24 1.85
N ASN A 21 5.40 -16.19 1.08
CA ASN A 21 6.40 -15.93 0.05
C ASN A 21 5.73 -15.45 -1.25
N GLN A 22 4.94 -16.32 -1.87
CA GLN A 22 4.28 -16.06 -3.15
C GLN A 22 2.99 -16.87 -3.20
N CYS A 23 1.85 -16.22 -3.48
CA CYS A 23 0.60 -16.94 -3.67
C CYS A 23 0.48 -17.47 -5.10
N ASN A 24 -0.25 -18.57 -5.30
CA ASN A 24 -0.36 -19.25 -6.59
C ASN A 24 -0.89 -18.32 -7.69
N HIS A 25 -1.83 -17.42 -7.37
CA HIS A 25 -2.31 -16.41 -8.31
C HIS A 25 -1.23 -15.40 -8.74
N CYS A 26 -0.35 -14.97 -7.83
CA CYS A 26 0.75 -14.06 -8.19
C CYS A 26 1.85 -14.79 -8.96
N GLU A 27 2.16 -16.03 -8.57
CA GLU A 27 3.12 -16.90 -9.24
C GLU A 27 2.75 -17.14 -10.71
N ARG A 28 1.53 -17.61 -10.99
CA ARG A 28 1.04 -17.86 -12.35
C ARG A 28 1.04 -16.62 -13.25
N ASN A 29 0.89 -15.44 -12.64
CA ASN A 29 0.87 -14.18 -13.37
C ASN A 29 2.26 -13.52 -13.45
N GLY A 30 3.31 -14.16 -12.94
CA GLY A 30 4.66 -13.57 -12.89
C GLY A 30 4.73 -12.26 -12.10
N ALA A 31 3.82 -12.07 -11.14
CA ALA A 31 3.70 -10.82 -10.40
C ALA A 31 4.31 -10.93 -9.00
N LYS A 32 4.82 -9.80 -8.50
CA LYS A 32 5.33 -9.73 -7.13
C LYS A 32 4.17 -9.76 -6.13
N CYS A 33 4.14 -10.77 -5.25
CA CYS A 33 3.26 -10.77 -4.10
C CYS A 33 3.83 -9.84 -3.02
N THR A 34 3.04 -8.87 -2.60
CA THR A 34 3.36 -7.98 -1.49
C THR A 34 2.19 -7.94 -0.51
N TYR A 35 2.50 -7.69 0.76
CA TYR A 35 1.55 -7.50 1.84
C TYR A 35 1.78 -6.14 2.53
N LYS A 36 2.12 -5.12 1.72
CA LYS A 36 2.47 -3.78 2.19
C LYS A 36 1.29 -2.82 2.19
N TYR A 37 0.10 -3.26 1.80
CA TYR A 37 -1.05 -2.38 1.70
C TYR A 37 -1.42 -1.79 3.06
N VAL A 38 -1.31 -0.46 3.15
CA VAL A 38 -1.79 0.32 4.29
C VAL A 38 -3.21 0.81 3.99
N LEU A 39 -4.14 0.53 4.90
CA LEU A 39 -5.50 1.05 4.83
C LEU A 39 -5.48 2.57 4.93
N LYS A 40 -5.89 3.25 3.86
CA LYS A 40 -6.15 4.70 3.90
C LYS A 40 -7.36 4.96 4.81
N LYS A 41 -7.30 6.02 5.62
CA LYS A 41 -8.44 6.47 6.44
C LYS A 41 -9.65 6.71 5.52
N ARG A 42 -10.84 6.30 5.97
CA ARG A 42 -12.10 6.54 5.25
C ARG A 42 -12.50 8.01 5.39
N GLY A 43 -13.23 8.53 4.40
CA GLY A 43 -13.75 9.91 4.42
C GLY A 43 -12.81 10.95 3.80
N PRO A 44 -13.31 12.19 3.59
CA PRO A 44 -12.51 13.29 3.08
C PRO A 44 -11.40 13.67 4.07
N LYS A 45 -10.22 14.01 3.54
CA LYS A 45 -9.10 14.50 4.36
C LYS A 45 -9.53 15.75 5.13
N THR A 46 -9.21 15.80 6.42
CA THR A 46 -9.48 16.98 7.25
C THR A 46 -8.58 18.15 6.83
N LYS A 47 -8.87 19.37 7.30
CA LYS A 47 -8.00 20.54 7.07
C LYS A 47 -6.58 20.27 7.61
N VAL A 48 -6.50 19.70 8.82
CA VAL A 48 -5.24 19.30 9.46
C VAL A 48 -4.44 18.33 8.59
N ASP A 49 -5.09 17.30 8.02
CA ASP A 49 -4.40 16.37 7.13
C ASP A 49 -3.85 17.06 5.87
N LYS A 50 -4.54 18.08 5.35
CA LYS A 50 -4.06 18.86 4.19
C LYS A 50 -2.85 19.71 4.55
N ASP A 51 -2.89 20.37 5.70
CA ASP A 51 -1.80 21.23 6.15
C ASP A 51 -0.56 20.40 6.49
N LEU A 52 -0.73 19.22 7.11
CA LEU A 52 0.36 18.29 7.37
C LEU A 52 1.05 17.84 6.07
N LEU A 53 0.29 17.51 5.02
CA LEU A 53 0.85 17.14 3.71
C LEU A 53 1.64 18.28 3.07
N LYS A 54 1.18 19.53 3.23
CA LYS A 54 1.93 20.70 2.74
C LYS A 54 3.26 20.84 3.49
N ILE A 55 3.25 20.66 4.80
CA ILE A 55 4.46 20.74 5.63
C ILE A 55 5.44 19.63 5.24
N GLU A 56 4.99 18.39 5.10
CA GLU A 56 5.82 17.26 4.63
C GLU A 56 6.49 17.58 3.29
N ASN A 57 5.75 18.13 2.33
CA ASN A 57 6.31 18.52 1.04
C ASN A 57 7.40 19.58 1.17
N ILE A 58 7.19 20.59 2.03
CA ILE A 58 8.19 21.64 2.27
C ILE A 58 9.45 21.05 2.90
N ILE A 59 9.31 20.16 3.89
CA ILE A 59 10.45 19.53 4.56
C ILE A 59 11.30 18.73 3.57
N ASN A 60 10.66 17.94 2.69
CA ASN A 60 11.38 17.15 1.69
C ASN A 60 12.19 18.04 0.74
N LEU A 61 11.62 19.16 0.29
CA LEU A 61 12.33 20.12 -0.58
C LEU A 61 13.59 20.71 0.10
N VAL A 62 13.54 20.95 1.41
CA VAL A 62 14.70 21.46 2.17
C VAL A 62 15.76 20.38 2.34
N GLN A 63 15.37 19.11 2.52
CA GLN A 63 16.29 18.00 2.69
C GLN A 63 17.06 17.63 1.41
N ASP A 64 16.45 17.84 0.24
CA ASP A 64 17.11 17.60 -1.06
C ASP A 64 18.09 18.72 -1.46
N SER A 65 18.15 19.81 -0.67
CA SER A 65 18.98 20.99 -0.94
C SER A 65 20.30 21.02 -0.14
N ILE A 66 20.57 19.98 0.66
CA ILE A 66 21.77 19.83 1.52
C ILE A 66 22.60 18.66 1.02
#